data_AF-A0AAW4CLQ5-F1
#
_entry.id   AF-A0AAW4CLQ5-F1
#
_cell.length_a   1.000
_cell.length_b   1.000
_cell.length_c   1.000
_cell.angle_alpha   90.00
_cell.angle_beta   90.00
_cell.angle_gamma   90.00
#
_symmetry.space_group_name_H-M   'P 1'
#
loop_
_entity.id
_entity.type
_entity.pdbx_description
1 polymer ?
#
loop_
_entity_poly.entity_id
_entity_poly.type
_entity_poly.pdbx_seq_one_letter_code
_entity_poly.pdbx_strand_id
1 'polypeptide(L)'
;MNKGVLAQATIRASEALDAVYRTFEMPAPSTIEGCPCCIDTRGTDVLLATPLREISGMALWRYVSGAFLTVGDEQDFRYLLPRILDVSVSDPANANNPEIVLGKLSLAGWD
;
A
#
# COMPACT_ATOMS: atom_id res chain seq x y z
N MET A 1 -27.37 10.11 -8.72
CA MET A 1 -26.87 8.71 -8.81
C MET A 1 -27.84 7.78 -8.09
N ASN A 2 -28.25 6.67 -8.71
CA ASN A 2 -29.15 5.69 -8.10
C ASN A 2 -28.41 4.90 -7.00
N LYS A 3 -29.02 4.72 -5.82
CA LYS A 3 -28.47 3.93 -4.70
C LYS A 3 -28.07 2.51 -5.12
N GLY A 4 -28.80 1.88 -6.06
CA GLY A 4 -28.49 0.55 -6.55
C GLY A 4 -27.18 0.46 -7.35
N VAL A 5 -26.82 1.52 -8.10
CA VAL A 5 -25.58 1.55 -8.88
C VAL A 5 -24.36 1.72 -7.97
N LEU A 6 -24.49 2.56 -6.93
CA LEU A 6 -23.44 2.75 -5.92
C LEU A 6 -23.14 1.45 -5.15
N ALA A 7 -24.18 0.75 -4.70
CA ALA A 7 -24.01 -0.53 -3.99
C ALA A 7 -23.29 -1.59 -4.85
N GLN A 8 -23.68 -1.70 -6.13
CA GLN A 8 -23.04 -2.64 -7.05
C GLN A 8 -21.56 -2.29 -7.32
N ALA A 9 -21.24 -1.00 -7.42
CA ALA A 9 -19.86 -0.54 -7.59
C ALA A 9 -18.99 -0.87 -6.37
N THR A 10 -19.51 -0.67 -5.16
CA THR A 10 -18.81 -1.03 -3.91
C THR A 10 -18.51 -2.53 -3.83
N ILE A 11 -19.48 -3.38 -4.18
CA ILE A 11 -19.29 -4.84 -4.20
C ILE A 11 -18.14 -5.21 -5.16
N ARG A 12 -18.18 -4.71 -6.41
CA ARG A 12 -17.14 -5.01 -7.40
C ARG A 12 -15.76 -4.52 -6.97
N ALA A 13 -15.67 -3.36 -6.35
CA ALA A 13 -14.41 -2.84 -5.82
C ALA A 13 -13.86 -3.75 -4.71
N SER A 14 -14.72 -4.21 -3.79
CA SER A 14 -14.33 -5.15 -2.74
C SER A 14 -13.82 -6.48 -3.31
N GLU A 15 -14.54 -7.06 -4.27
CA GLU A 15 -14.13 -8.31 -4.93
C GLU A 15 -12.79 -8.18 -5.67
N ALA A 16 -12.59 -7.04 -6.33
CA ALA A 16 -11.33 -6.73 -7.00
C ALA A 16 -10.18 -6.59 -5.99
N LEU A 17 -10.38 -5.90 -4.87
CA LEU A 17 -9.38 -5.79 -3.81
C LEU A 17 -9.03 -7.15 -3.21
N ASP A 18 -10.01 -8.02 -2.96
CA ASP A 18 -9.72 -9.38 -2.49
C ASP A 18 -8.94 -10.21 -3.51
N ALA A 19 -9.19 -10.02 -4.80
CA ALA A 19 -8.37 -10.64 -5.84
C ALA A 19 -6.93 -10.09 -5.84
N VAL A 20 -6.74 -8.80 -5.62
CA VAL A 20 -5.41 -8.18 -5.46
C VAL A 20 -4.70 -8.78 -4.25
N TYR A 21 -5.32 -8.81 -3.06
CA TYR A 21 -4.71 -9.41 -1.87
C TYR A 21 -4.27 -10.86 -2.09
N ARG A 22 -5.09 -11.69 -2.75
CA ARG A 22 -4.71 -13.08 -3.09
C ARG A 22 -3.57 -13.16 -4.09
N THR A 23 -3.54 -12.28 -5.08
CA THR A 23 -2.51 -12.29 -6.15
C THR A 23 -1.13 -11.93 -5.61
N PHE A 24 -1.10 -11.03 -4.63
CA PHE A 24 0.12 -10.51 -4.00
C PHE A 24 0.41 -11.16 -2.65
N GLU A 25 -0.31 -12.23 -2.28
CA GLU A 25 -0.09 -12.95 -1.04
C GLU A 25 1.34 -13.52 -1.02
N MET A 26 2.11 -13.07 -0.02
CA MET A 26 3.48 -13.51 0.21
C MET A 26 3.83 -13.36 1.69
N PRO A 27 4.86 -14.06 2.19
CA PRO A 27 5.32 -13.88 3.56
C PRO A 27 5.70 -12.43 3.85
N ALA A 28 5.40 -11.95 5.06
CA ALA A 28 5.87 -10.65 5.50
C ALA A 28 7.42 -10.62 5.50
N PRO A 29 8.05 -9.56 4.98
CA PRO A 29 9.49 -9.42 5.05
C PRO A 29 9.93 -9.30 6.51
N SER A 30 11.12 -9.81 6.83
CA SER A 30 11.67 -9.75 8.19
C SER A 30 12.13 -8.35 8.57
N THR A 31 12.59 -7.57 7.59
CA THR A 31 13.02 -6.17 7.73
C THR A 31 12.66 -5.41 6.46
N ILE A 32 12.43 -4.10 6.59
CA ILE A 32 12.37 -3.17 5.46
C ILE A 32 13.56 -2.24 5.62
N GLU A 33 14.53 -2.36 4.72
CA GLU A 33 15.77 -1.59 4.78
C GLU A 33 15.59 -0.17 4.25
N GLY A 34 16.51 0.73 4.58
CA GLY A 34 16.50 2.08 4.02
C GLY A 34 17.76 2.87 4.34
N CYS A 35 17.81 4.10 3.85
CA CYS A 35 18.92 5.00 4.10
C CYS A 35 19.05 5.28 5.63
N PRO A 36 20.25 5.14 6.22
CA PRO A 36 20.44 5.33 7.66
C PRO A 36 19.99 6.70 8.18
N CYS A 37 20.05 7.74 7.36
CA CYS A 37 19.62 9.09 7.73
C CYS A 37 18.10 9.32 7.64
N CYS A 38 17.34 8.38 7.08
CA CYS A 38 15.89 8.54 6.84
C CYS A 38 15.05 7.49 7.58
N ILE A 39 15.55 6.24 7.69
CA ILE A 39 14.75 5.07 8.05
C ILE A 39 14.04 5.19 9.40
N ASP A 40 14.70 5.78 10.41
CA ASP A 40 14.12 5.97 11.75
C ASP A 40 12.83 6.79 11.76
N THR A 41 12.66 7.68 10.78
CA THR A 41 11.46 8.52 10.66
C THR A 41 10.35 7.87 9.82
N ARG A 42 10.64 6.72 9.17
CA ARG A 42 9.71 6.04 8.27
C ARG A 42 8.73 5.12 9.00
N GLY A 43 9.07 4.65 10.19
CA GLY A 43 8.20 3.78 11.00
C GLY A 43 7.91 2.44 10.31
N THR A 44 8.93 1.84 9.70
CA THR A 44 8.80 0.54 9.00
C THR A 44 8.53 -0.62 9.94
N ASP A 45 8.96 -0.52 11.20
CA ASP A 45 8.64 -1.43 12.29
C ASP A 45 7.13 -1.58 12.49
N VAL A 46 6.39 -0.47 12.43
CA VAL A 46 4.91 -0.48 12.53
C VAL A 46 4.29 -1.31 11.40
N LEU A 47 4.87 -1.25 10.19
CA LEU A 47 4.36 -1.98 9.02
C LEU A 47 4.56 -3.49 9.14
N LEU A 48 5.59 -3.93 9.87
CA LEU A 48 5.90 -5.35 10.07
C LEU A 48 5.24 -5.92 11.33
N ALA A 49 4.97 -5.08 12.33
CA ALA A 49 4.29 -5.48 13.57
C ALA A 49 2.76 -5.48 13.47
N THR A 50 2.20 -4.85 12.43
CA THR A 50 0.75 -4.71 12.23
C THR A 50 0.26 -5.71 11.17
N PRO A 51 -0.86 -6.41 11.37
CA PRO A 51 -1.48 -7.21 10.31
C PRO A 51 -1.69 -6.39 9.04
N LEU A 52 -1.34 -6.91 7.87
CA LEU A 52 -1.32 -6.16 6.61
C LEU A 52 -2.62 -5.38 6.35
N ARG A 53 -3.79 -5.99 6.59
CA ARG A 53 -5.11 -5.38 6.39
C ARG A 53 -5.48 -4.30 7.42
N GLU A 54 -4.72 -4.18 8.51
CA GLU A 54 -4.96 -3.22 9.60
C GLU A 54 -4.01 -2.02 9.56
N ILE A 55 -2.98 -2.03 8.70
CA ILE A 55 -2.05 -0.92 8.56
C ILE A 55 -2.81 0.35 8.14
N SER A 56 -2.59 1.46 8.85
CA SER A 56 -3.24 2.74 8.56
C SER A 56 -2.65 3.44 7.34
N GLY A 57 -3.46 4.28 6.68
CA GLY A 57 -2.99 5.09 5.55
C GLY A 57 -1.83 6.02 5.92
N MET A 58 -1.83 6.57 7.14
CA MET A 58 -0.71 7.40 7.63
C MET A 58 0.60 6.60 7.76
N ALA A 59 0.54 5.36 8.23
CA ALA A 59 1.73 4.50 8.30
C ALA A 59 2.24 4.15 6.89
N LEU A 60 1.34 3.81 5.96
CA LEU A 60 1.69 3.59 4.56
C LEU A 60 2.30 4.85 3.93
N TRP A 61 1.79 6.03 4.25
CA TRP A 61 2.28 7.27 3.66
C TRP A 61 3.76 7.53 3.93
N ARG A 62 4.21 7.25 5.15
CA ARG A 62 5.62 7.41 5.54
C ARG A 62 6.53 6.52 4.72
N TYR A 63 6.11 5.29 4.43
CA TYR A 63 6.81 4.37 3.55
C TYR A 63 6.71 4.77 2.07
N VAL A 64 5.50 4.93 1.52
CA VAL A 64 5.26 5.21 0.09
C VAL A 64 5.98 6.47 -0.38
N SER A 65 6.03 7.53 0.45
CA SER A 65 6.75 8.75 0.10
C SER A 65 8.26 8.55 -0.08
N GLY A 66 8.84 7.51 0.52
CA GLY A 66 10.26 7.17 0.42
C GLY A 66 10.57 5.90 -0.39
N ALA A 67 9.55 5.12 -0.78
CA ALA A 67 9.70 3.86 -1.51
C ALA A 67 10.59 4.02 -2.76
N PHE A 68 11.56 3.13 -2.93
CA PHE A 68 12.58 3.12 -4.01
C PHE A 68 13.60 4.27 -4.00
N LEU A 69 13.45 5.25 -3.11
CA LEU A 69 14.35 6.40 -3.01
C LEU A 69 15.20 6.33 -1.74
N THR A 70 14.57 5.99 -0.62
CA THR A 70 15.18 6.04 0.72
C THR A 70 14.78 4.89 1.63
N VAL A 71 13.78 4.09 1.26
CA VAL A 71 13.28 2.97 2.06
C VAL A 71 12.65 1.93 1.13
N GLY A 72 12.85 0.67 1.49
CA GLY A 72 12.28 -0.50 0.85
C GLY A 72 12.75 -0.78 -0.57
N ASP A 73 12.55 -2.03 -0.97
CA ASP A 73 12.79 -2.51 -2.33
C ASP A 73 11.49 -2.96 -3.02
N GLU A 74 11.64 -3.67 -4.14
CA GLU A 74 10.51 -4.21 -4.92
C GLU A 74 9.70 -5.24 -4.13
N GLN A 75 10.34 -6.07 -3.30
CA GLN A 75 9.64 -7.09 -2.52
C GLN A 75 8.81 -6.45 -1.41
N ASP A 76 9.35 -5.43 -0.74
CA ASP A 76 8.62 -4.67 0.28
C ASP A 76 7.41 -3.97 -0.33
N PHE A 77 7.60 -3.35 -1.50
CA PHE A 77 6.53 -2.63 -2.18
C PHE A 77 5.45 -3.60 -2.64
N ARG A 78 5.84 -4.75 -3.19
CA ARG A 78 4.93 -5.83 -3.61
C ARG A 78 4.11 -6.37 -2.44
N TYR A 79 4.73 -6.57 -1.27
CA TYR A 79 4.05 -7.01 -0.06
C TYR A 79 3.01 -5.98 0.43
N LEU A 80 3.36 -4.68 0.41
CA LEU A 80 2.49 -3.61 0.92
C LEU A 80 1.44 -3.14 -0.10
N LEU A 81 1.62 -3.41 -1.38
CA LEU A 81 0.77 -2.87 -2.46
C LEU A 81 -0.72 -3.17 -2.29
N PRO A 82 -1.17 -4.39 -1.92
CA PRO A 82 -2.59 -4.65 -1.73
C PRO A 82 -3.23 -3.71 -0.72
N ARG A 83 -2.50 -3.41 0.36
CA ARG A 83 -2.98 -2.50 1.39
C ARG A 83 -2.96 -1.05 0.94
N ILE A 84 -1.94 -0.62 0.19
CA ILE A 84 -1.88 0.72 -0.39
C ILE A 84 -3.09 0.99 -1.29
N LEU A 85 -3.45 0.02 -2.13
CA LEU A 85 -4.62 0.10 -3.02
C LEU A 85 -5.94 0.04 -2.23
N ASP A 86 -6.03 -0.82 -1.22
CA ASP A 86 -7.21 -0.93 -0.36
C ASP A 86 -7.52 0.39 0.33
N VAL A 87 -6.59 1.02 1.07
CA VAL A 87 -6.93 2.28 1.75
C VAL A 87 -7.19 3.42 0.78
N SER A 88 -6.62 3.39 -0.44
CA SER A 88 -6.96 4.34 -1.50
C SER A 88 -8.45 4.29 -1.88
N VAL A 89 -9.10 3.13 -1.72
CA VAL A 89 -10.52 2.93 -2.00
C VAL A 89 -11.37 3.09 -0.75
N SER A 90 -10.95 2.52 0.38
CA SER A 90 -11.75 2.42 1.61
C SER A 90 -11.61 3.64 2.54
N ASP A 91 -10.50 4.37 2.48
CA ASP A 91 -10.22 5.56 3.31
C ASP A 91 -9.42 6.63 2.54
N PRO A 92 -9.98 7.22 1.47
CA PRO A 92 -9.26 8.14 0.60
C PRO A 92 -8.78 9.42 1.30
N ALA A 93 -9.39 9.79 2.43
CA ALA A 93 -8.98 10.97 3.20
C ALA A 93 -7.63 10.76 3.93
N ASN A 94 -7.28 9.50 4.22
CA ASN A 94 -6.02 9.14 4.87
C ASN A 94 -5.07 8.37 3.93
N ALA A 95 -5.46 8.17 2.67
CA ALA A 95 -4.67 7.48 1.68
C ALA A 95 -3.53 8.33 1.11
N ASN A 96 -2.57 7.67 0.48
CA ASN A 96 -1.59 8.32 -0.38
C ASN A 96 -2.27 8.96 -1.60
N ASN A 97 -1.70 10.06 -2.11
CA ASN A 97 -2.14 10.62 -3.39
C ASN A 97 -1.98 9.53 -4.49
N PRO A 98 -3.05 9.22 -5.25
CA PRO A 98 -3.01 8.20 -6.30
C PRO A 98 -1.89 8.39 -7.32
N GLU A 99 -1.54 9.62 -7.69
CA GLU A 99 -0.45 9.89 -8.63
C GLU A 99 0.91 9.44 -8.09
N ILE A 100 1.12 9.60 -6.77
CA ILE A 100 2.33 9.11 -6.09
C ILE A 100 2.35 7.59 -6.13
N VAL A 101 1.25 6.93 -5.78
CA VAL A 101 1.14 5.46 -5.77
C VAL A 101 1.38 4.89 -7.15
N LEU A 102 0.69 5.41 -8.17
CA LEU A 102 0.82 4.95 -9.55
C LEU A 102 2.24 5.17 -10.09
N GLY A 103 2.87 6.30 -9.76
CA GLY A 103 4.27 6.55 -10.11
C GLY A 103 5.26 5.55 -9.48
N LYS A 104 4.91 4.91 -8.35
CA LYS A 104 5.74 3.84 -7.76
C LYS A 104 5.66 2.53 -8.53
N LEU A 105 4.57 2.25 -9.26
CA LEU A 105 4.46 1.05 -10.09
C LEU A 105 5.53 1.02 -11.18
N SER A 106 5.80 2.17 -11.81
CA SER A 106 6.88 2.30 -12.79
C SER A 106 8.26 2.08 -12.19
N LEU A 107 8.50 2.58 -10.98
CA LEU A 107 9.76 2.34 -10.27
C LEU A 107 9.94 0.88 -9.85
N ALA A 108 8.85 0.13 -9.72
CA ALA A 108 8.85 -1.32 -9.53
C ALA A 108 9.02 -2.11 -10.84
N GLY A 109 9.15 -1.44 -11.98
CA GLY A 109 9.32 -2.06 -13.30
C GLY A 109 8.03 -2.64 -13.90
N TRP A 110 6.86 -2.13 -13.50
CA TRP A 110 5.56 -2.63 -13.97
C TRP A 110 4.88 -1.69 -14.98
N ASP A 111 5.68 -1.23 -15.94
CA ASP A 111 5.27 -0.40 -17.08
C ASP A 111 4.70 -1.20 -18.25
#